data_AF-A0A8K9X7U1-F1
#
_entry.id   AF-A0A8K9X7U1-F1
#
_cell.length_a   1.000
_cell.length_b   1.000
_cell.length_c   1.000
_cell.angle_alpha   90.00
_cell.angle_beta   90.00
_cell.angle_gamma   90.00
#
_symmetry.space_group_name_H-M   'P 1'
#
loop_
_entity.id
_entity.type
_entity.pdbx_description
1 polymer ?
#
loop_
_entity_poly.entity_id
_entity_poly.type
_entity_poly.pdbx_seq_one_letter_code
_entity_poly.pdbx_strand_id
1 'polypeptide(L)'
;MLSCVSLPLGVSLCVVVCISPCRSQSVCISPCRSQSVCISPCRSQSVCFCVYLSLQSVCISPCRSQSVCISPSRSQSVCISPCRSQSVCISPCRSQSVCISPCRSQSVCISPCRSQSVCVSPCRSQSVCISPSRSQSVCISPCRSQSVCISPSRSQSVCISPCRSQSVCCCVYLSL
;
A
#
# COMPACT_ATOMS: atom_id res chain seq x y z
N MET A 1 16.86 -15.16 5.14
CA MET A 1 16.26 -15.78 6.34
C MET A 1 14.98 -15.04 6.65
N LEU A 2 13.84 -15.76 6.71
CA LEU A 2 12.61 -15.23 7.29
C LEU A 2 12.72 -15.46 8.80
N SER A 3 12.76 -14.39 9.58
CA SER A 3 12.66 -14.49 11.04
C SER A 3 11.23 -14.17 11.44
N CYS A 4 10.51 -15.17 11.97
CA CYS A 4 9.16 -15.03 12.47
C CYS A 4 9.20 -14.98 14.00
N VAL A 5 8.83 -13.86 14.62
CA VAL A 5 8.72 -13.73 16.07
C VAL A 5 7.25 -13.57 16.43
N SER A 6 6.74 -14.45 17.29
CA SER A 6 5.41 -14.35 17.87
C SER A 6 5.48 -13.63 19.20
N LEU A 7 4.91 -12.42 19.28
CA LEU A 7 4.80 -11.68 20.56
C LEU A 7 3.41 -11.86 21.17
N PRO A 8 3.30 -12.29 22.44
CA PRO A 8 2.02 -12.32 23.15
C PRO A 8 1.68 -10.93 23.67
N LEU A 9 0.56 -10.36 23.23
CA LEU A 9 -0.03 -9.13 23.78
C LEU A 9 -1.32 -9.49 24.52
N GLY A 10 -1.18 -10.00 25.74
CA GLY A 10 -2.32 -10.45 26.56
C GLY A 10 -2.97 -11.75 26.06
N VAL A 11 -3.90 -12.27 26.86
CA VAL A 11 -4.35 -13.69 26.98
C VAL A 11 -4.88 -14.36 25.68
N SER A 12 -4.90 -13.72 24.51
CA SER A 12 -5.45 -14.33 23.29
C SER A 12 -4.93 -13.80 21.95
N LEU A 13 -3.95 -12.88 21.92
CA LEU A 13 -3.48 -12.26 20.67
C LEU A 13 -1.98 -12.49 20.47
N CYS A 14 -1.64 -13.34 19.49
CA CYS A 14 -0.28 -13.50 18.98
C CYS A 14 -0.10 -12.65 17.72
N VAL A 15 0.82 -11.68 17.76
CA VAL A 15 1.24 -10.96 16.55
C VAL A 15 2.46 -11.65 15.97
N VAL A 16 2.38 -12.08 14.71
CA VAL A 16 3.52 -12.66 13.98
C VAL A 16 4.25 -11.57 13.23
N VAL A 17 5.51 -11.34 13.58
CA VAL A 17 6.39 -10.40 12.87
C VAL A 17 7.34 -11.20 11.99
N CYS A 18 7.21 -11.07 10.67
CA CYS A 18 8.08 -11.70 9.69
C CYS A 18 9.08 -10.68 9.14
N ILE A 19 10.38 -10.87 9.37
CA ILE A 19 11.43 -10.00 8.84
C ILE A 19 12.21 -10.75 7.77
N SER A 20 12.30 -10.17 6.57
CA SER A 20 13.01 -10.76 5.43
C SER A 20 13.87 -9.71 4.71
N PRO A 21 15.10 -9.44 5.19
CA PRO A 21 15.98 -8.50 4.52
C PRO A 21 16.53 -9.13 3.24
N CYS A 22 16.55 -8.37 2.15
CA CYS A 22 17.05 -8.85 0.87
C CYS A 22 18.08 -7.90 0.25
N ARG A 23 19.21 -8.47 -0.19
CA ARG A 23 20.36 -7.70 -0.69
C ARG A 23 20.30 -7.46 -2.21
N SER A 24 19.58 -8.32 -2.94
CA SER A 24 19.50 -8.37 -4.41
C SER A 24 18.04 -8.57 -4.86
N GLN A 25 17.80 -9.15 -6.05
CA GLN A 25 16.47 -9.59 -6.48
C GLN A 25 15.91 -10.63 -5.51
N SER A 26 14.73 -10.35 -4.96
CA SER A 26 14.11 -11.23 -3.98
C SER A 26 12.60 -11.18 -4.06
N VAL A 27 11.99 -12.35 -3.91
CA VAL A 27 10.56 -12.48 -3.68
C VAL A 27 10.34 -12.95 -2.25
N CYS A 28 9.68 -12.13 -1.43
CA CYS A 28 9.28 -12.50 -0.09
C CYS A 28 7.80 -12.86 -0.11
N ILE A 29 7.47 -14.11 0.22
CA ILE A 29 6.09 -14.57 0.36
C ILE A 29 5.83 -14.90 1.81
N SER A 30 4.88 -14.21 2.43
CA SER A 30 4.49 -14.47 3.82
C SER A 30 2.97 -14.62 3.92
N PRO A 31 2.46 -15.86 3.99
CA PRO A 31 1.07 -16.11 4.34
C PRO A 31 0.89 -15.91 5.83
N CYS A 32 -0.12 -15.14 6.23
CA CYS A 32 -0.45 -14.97 7.65
C CYS A 32 -1.95 -15.18 7.90
N ARG A 33 -2.26 -16.04 8.88
CA ARG A 33 -3.62 -16.43 9.26
C ARG A 33 -4.20 -15.62 10.42
N SER A 34 -3.37 -14.88 11.14
CA SER A 34 -3.76 -14.04 12.31
C SER A 34 -3.22 -12.62 12.16
N GLN A 35 -3.23 -11.80 13.21
CA GLN A 35 -2.61 -10.49 13.17
C GLN A 35 -1.11 -10.60 12.87
N SER A 36 -0.64 -9.86 11.88
CA SER A 36 0.72 -10.05 11.36
C SER A 36 1.29 -8.79 10.77
N VAL A 37 2.59 -8.63 10.99
CA VAL A 37 3.41 -7.55 10.44
C VAL A 37 4.52 -8.19 9.60
N CYS A 38 4.62 -7.82 8.33
CA CYS A 38 5.67 -8.29 7.44
C CYS A 38 6.57 -7.13 7.07
N ILE A 39 7.87 -7.28 7.33
CA ILE A 39 8.88 -6.24 7.10
C ILE A 39 9.96 -6.82 6.18
N SER A 40 10.11 -6.23 4.99
CA SER A 40 11.00 -6.73 3.94
C SER A 40 11.87 -5.60 3.37
N PRO A 41 12.92 -5.19 4.09
CA PRO A 41 13.82 -4.14 3.63
C PRO A 41 14.74 -4.66 2.52
N CYS A 42 14.79 -3.96 1.39
CA CYS A 42 15.59 -4.41 0.25
C CYS A 42 16.51 -3.32 -0.31
N ARG A 43 17.72 -3.72 -0.73
CA ARG A 43 18.73 -2.76 -1.22
C ARG A 43 18.67 -2.52 -2.73
N SER A 44 18.05 -3.43 -3.48
CA SER A 44 17.99 -3.40 -4.95
C SER A 44 16.54 -3.54 -5.44
N GLN A 45 16.21 -4.60 -6.18
CA GLN A 45 14.85 -4.90 -6.64
C GLN A 45 14.20 -5.91 -5.71
N SER A 46 12.99 -5.67 -5.25
CA SER A 46 12.26 -6.67 -4.48
C SER A 46 10.78 -6.70 -4.80
N VAL A 47 10.23 -7.89 -4.67
CA VAL A 47 8.80 -8.14 -4.71
C VAL A 47 8.40 -8.74 -3.37
N CYS A 48 7.48 -8.09 -2.68
CA CYS A 48 6.98 -8.52 -1.39
C CYS A 48 5.50 -8.84 -1.56
N PHE A 49 5.15 -10.10 -1.36
CA PHE A 49 3.80 -10.61 -1.50
C PHE A 49 3.34 -11.18 -0.17
N CYS A 50 2.44 -10.48 0.51
CA CYS A 50 1.96 -10.90 1.82
C CYS A 50 0.47 -11.17 1.74
N VAL A 51 0.09 -12.44 1.82
CA VAL A 51 -1.32 -12.82 1.76
C VAL A 51 -1.87 -12.93 3.17
N TYR A 52 -2.85 -12.09 3.46
CA TYR A 52 -3.47 -12.04 4.77
C TYR A 52 -4.88 -12.59 4.72
N LEU A 53 -5.10 -13.69 5.45
CA LEU A 53 -6.44 -14.28 5.64
C LEU A 53 -7.13 -13.73 6.91
N SER A 54 -6.48 -12.79 7.60
CA SER A 54 -6.76 -12.37 8.97
C SER A 54 -7.54 -11.04 9.09
N LEU A 55 -7.85 -10.70 10.36
CA LEU A 55 -8.57 -9.49 10.77
C LEU A 55 -7.76 -8.19 10.50
N GLN A 56 -6.45 -8.20 10.77
CA GLN A 56 -5.56 -7.03 10.62
C GLN A 56 -4.20 -7.45 10.06
N SER A 57 -3.68 -6.65 9.13
CA SER A 57 -2.40 -6.93 8.50
C SER A 57 -1.62 -5.66 8.16
N VAL A 58 -0.30 -5.70 8.35
CA VAL A 58 0.60 -4.60 8.02
C VAL A 58 1.81 -5.11 7.22
N CYS A 59 2.01 -4.51 6.05
CA CYS A 59 3.15 -4.73 5.17
C CYS A 59 4.04 -3.51 5.11
N ILE A 60 5.33 -3.68 5.33
CA ILE A 60 6.32 -2.61 5.24
C ILE A 60 7.53 -3.11 4.44
N SER A 61 7.77 -2.49 3.30
CA SER A 61 8.73 -2.98 2.30
C SER A 61 9.60 -1.83 1.77
N PRO A 62 10.51 -1.31 2.59
CA PRO A 62 11.35 -0.18 2.23
C PRO A 62 12.45 -0.62 1.26
N CYS A 63 12.61 0.07 0.12
CA CYS A 63 13.69 -0.25 -0.81
C CYS A 63 14.49 0.96 -1.33
N ARG A 64 15.74 0.73 -1.75
CA ARG A 64 16.57 1.80 -2.35
C ARG A 64 16.37 1.97 -3.85
N SER A 65 16.08 0.90 -4.58
CA SER A 65 15.90 0.99 -6.04
C SER A 65 14.45 0.78 -6.44
N GLN A 66 14.01 -0.47 -6.58
CA GLN A 66 12.65 -0.80 -7.02
C GLN A 66 11.97 -1.71 -6.00
N SER A 67 10.74 -1.38 -5.63
CA SER A 67 9.92 -2.24 -4.75
C SER A 67 8.54 -2.45 -5.33
N VAL A 68 8.08 -3.70 -5.35
CA VAL A 68 6.69 -4.05 -5.60
C VAL A 68 6.13 -4.74 -4.37
N CYS A 69 5.02 -4.22 -3.86
CA CYS A 69 4.52 -4.59 -2.55
C CYS A 69 3.02 -4.85 -2.68
N ILE A 70 2.64 -6.11 -2.55
CA ILE A 70 1.29 -6.58 -2.82
C ILE A 70 0.79 -7.28 -1.56
N SER A 71 -0.31 -6.78 -1.02
CA SER A 71 -0.81 -7.29 0.25
C SER A 71 -2.34 -7.39 0.25
N PRO A 72 -2.88 -8.48 -0.32
CA PRO A 72 -4.30 -8.75 -0.29
C PRO A 72 -4.76 -9.14 1.12
N SER A 73 -5.89 -8.57 1.56
CA SER A 73 -6.52 -8.96 2.83
C SER A 73 -8.04 -9.05 2.75
N ARG A 74 -8.65 -9.85 3.63
CA ARG A 74 -10.12 -9.95 3.73
C ARG A 74 -10.73 -8.87 4.62
N SER A 75 -10.00 -8.38 5.62
CA SER A 75 -10.48 -7.41 6.58
C SER A 75 -9.73 -6.09 6.42
N GLN A 76 -8.89 -5.71 7.39
CA GLN A 76 -8.12 -4.48 7.33
C GLN A 76 -6.67 -4.75 6.90
N SER A 77 -6.17 -3.95 5.96
CA SER A 77 -4.78 -4.00 5.50
C SER A 77 -4.13 -2.63 5.48
N VAL A 78 -2.87 -2.56 5.89
CA VAL A 78 -2.02 -1.40 5.71
C VAL A 78 -0.78 -1.82 4.93
N CYS A 79 -0.49 -1.16 3.82
CA CYS A 79 0.64 -1.46 2.95
C CYS A 79 1.49 -0.21 2.75
N ILE A 80 2.77 -0.31 3.09
CA ILE A 80 3.70 0.82 3.12
C ILE A 80 4.96 0.46 2.32
N SER A 81 5.17 1.10 1.16
CA SER A 81 6.35 0.87 0.29
C SER A 81 7.14 2.16 0.02
N PRO A 82 7.99 2.58 0.95
CA PRO A 82 8.86 3.73 0.72
C PRO A 82 10.04 3.33 -0.17
N CYS A 83 10.27 4.10 -1.23
CA CYS A 83 11.42 3.92 -2.11
C CYS A 83 12.18 5.20 -2.42
N ARG A 84 13.45 5.06 -2.81
CA ARG A 84 14.19 6.18 -3.43
C ARG A 84 13.86 6.31 -4.90
N SER A 85 13.95 5.24 -5.69
CA SER A 85 13.68 5.33 -7.14
C SER A 85 12.22 5.04 -7.48
N GLN A 86 11.80 3.77 -7.49
CA GLN A 86 10.45 3.39 -7.92
C GLN A 86 9.76 2.52 -6.87
N SER A 87 8.53 2.84 -6.48
CA SER A 87 7.67 1.93 -5.73
C SER A 87 6.30 1.72 -6.34
N VAL A 88 5.84 0.47 -6.21
CA VAL A 88 4.48 0.07 -6.52
C VAL A 88 3.89 -0.59 -5.27
N CYS A 89 2.79 -0.04 -4.77
CA CYS A 89 1.98 -0.56 -3.67
C CYS A 89 0.61 -0.98 -4.18
N ILE A 90 0.21 -2.21 -3.88
CA ILE A 90 -1.10 -2.73 -4.22
C ILE A 90 -1.72 -3.38 -2.98
N SER A 91 -2.83 -2.84 -2.47
CA SER A 91 -3.54 -3.37 -1.29
C SER A 91 -5.02 -3.62 -1.57
N PRO A 92 -5.36 -4.75 -2.21
CA PRO A 92 -6.75 -5.11 -2.44
C PRO A 92 -7.40 -5.66 -1.17
N CYS A 93 -8.53 -5.08 -0.75
CA CYS A 93 -9.28 -5.56 0.41
C CYS A 93 -10.79 -5.65 0.21
N ARG A 94 -11.45 -6.46 1.04
CA ARG A 94 -12.92 -6.42 1.12
C ARG A 94 -13.40 -5.32 2.06
N SER A 95 -12.85 -5.20 3.26
CA SER A 95 -13.30 -4.19 4.22
C SER A 95 -12.54 -2.87 4.06
N GLN A 96 -11.33 -2.78 4.61
CA GLN A 96 -10.58 -1.52 4.66
C GLN A 96 -9.16 -1.71 4.15
N SER A 97 -8.73 -0.87 3.22
CA SER A 97 -7.35 -0.83 2.73
C SER A 97 -6.74 0.55 2.89
N VAL A 98 -5.52 0.58 3.41
CA VAL A 98 -4.65 1.75 3.34
C VAL A 98 -3.40 1.38 2.54
N CYS A 99 -3.15 2.10 1.45
CA CYS A 99 -1.90 2.06 0.68
C CYS A 99 -1.13 3.36 0.87
N ILE A 100 0.17 3.25 1.15
CA ILE A 100 1.08 4.39 1.24
C ILE A 100 2.37 4.06 0.49
N SER A 101 2.69 4.81 -0.57
CA SER A 101 3.94 4.63 -1.34
C SER A 101 4.71 5.93 -1.52
N PRO A 102 5.51 6.32 -0.51
CA PRO A 102 6.39 7.46 -0.63
C PRO A 102 7.53 7.17 -1.60
N CYS A 103 7.81 8.07 -2.55
CA CYS A 103 9.01 7.98 -3.40
C CYS A 103 9.73 9.31 -3.62
N ARG A 104 11.00 9.24 -4.05
CA ARG A 104 11.66 10.42 -4.65
C ARG A 104 11.43 10.49 -6.16
N SER A 105 11.59 9.39 -6.90
CA SER A 105 11.39 9.43 -8.35
C SER A 105 9.95 9.13 -8.74
N GLN A 106 9.51 7.86 -8.70
CA GLN A 106 8.19 7.47 -9.17
C GLN A 106 7.47 6.59 -8.14
N SER A 107 6.20 6.90 -7.86
CA SER A 107 5.34 6.04 -7.03
C SER A 107 4.02 5.71 -7.70
N VAL A 108 3.58 4.48 -7.46
CA VAL A 108 2.24 4.00 -7.85
C VAL A 108 1.58 3.37 -6.61
N CYS A 109 0.46 3.95 -6.16
CA CYS A 109 -0.43 3.40 -5.14
C CYS A 109 -1.73 2.94 -5.76
N ILE A 110 -2.14 1.70 -5.46
CA ILE A 110 -3.42 1.16 -5.89
C ILE A 110 -4.07 0.44 -4.69
N SER A 111 -5.20 0.92 -4.20
CA SER A 111 -5.94 0.29 -3.09
C SER A 111 -7.41 0.07 -3.45
N PRO A 112 -7.73 -1.02 -4.14
CA PRO A 112 -9.12 -1.34 -4.45
C PRO A 112 -9.81 -1.92 -3.21
N CYS A 113 -10.98 -1.38 -2.86
CA CYS A 113 -11.81 -1.93 -1.79
C CYS A 113 -13.27 -2.15 -2.15
N ARG A 114 -13.94 -3.00 -1.36
CA ARG A 114 -15.41 -3.03 -1.35
C ARG A 114 -15.98 -1.95 -0.44
N SER A 115 -15.46 -1.75 0.77
CA SER A 115 -16.00 -0.75 1.69
C SER A 115 -15.21 0.55 1.69
N GLN A 116 -14.02 0.60 2.26
CA GLN A 116 -13.25 1.86 2.38
C GLN A 116 -11.83 1.69 1.89
N SER A 117 -11.40 2.55 0.98
CA SER A 117 -10.02 2.60 0.51
C SER A 117 -9.38 3.96 0.72
N VAL A 118 -8.12 3.95 1.17
CA VAL A 118 -7.29 5.14 1.28
C VAL A 118 -5.98 4.88 0.54
N CYS A 119 -5.70 5.66 -0.50
CA CYS A 119 -4.41 5.68 -1.19
C CYS A 119 -3.68 6.99 -0.93
N VAL A 120 -2.39 6.89 -0.62
CA VAL A 120 -1.51 8.05 -0.46
C VAL A 120 -0.18 7.80 -1.17
N SER A 121 0.09 8.54 -2.25
CA SER A 121 1.33 8.43 -3.04
C SER A 121 2.11 9.75 -3.08
N PRO A 122 2.81 10.12 -1.99
CA PRO A 122 3.63 11.31 -2.00
C PRO A 122 4.89 11.06 -2.84
N CYS A 123 5.23 11.99 -3.74
CA CYS A 123 6.42 11.85 -4.57
C CYS A 123 7.09 13.19 -4.89
N ARG A 124 8.38 13.20 -5.24
CA ARG A 124 9.00 14.42 -5.79
C ARG A 124 8.76 14.55 -7.28
N SER A 125 8.98 13.49 -8.06
CA SER A 125 8.88 13.58 -9.52
C SER A 125 7.49 13.19 -9.99
N GLN A 126 7.15 11.90 -10.01
CA GLN A 126 5.87 11.43 -10.54
C GLN A 126 5.14 10.56 -9.51
N SER A 127 3.83 10.80 -9.35
CA SER A 127 2.97 9.89 -8.58
C SER A 127 1.71 9.52 -9.34
N VAL A 128 1.27 8.28 -9.13
CA VAL A 128 -0.02 7.78 -9.55
C VAL A 128 -0.71 7.15 -8.35
N CYS A 129 -1.94 7.57 -8.09
CA CYS A 129 -2.70 7.19 -6.91
C CYS A 129 -4.12 6.81 -7.34
N ILE A 130 -4.50 5.55 -7.10
CA ILE A 130 -5.77 4.98 -7.58
C ILE A 130 -6.46 4.23 -6.44
N SER A 131 -7.61 4.73 -6.00
CA SER A 131 -8.37 4.17 -4.88
C SER A 131 -9.82 3.93 -5.31
N PRO A 132 -10.11 2.82 -6.00
CA PRO A 132 -11.47 2.50 -6.36
C PRO A 132 -12.19 1.83 -5.18
N SER A 133 -13.42 2.25 -4.92
CA SER A 133 -14.26 1.64 -3.87
C SER A 133 -15.72 1.47 -4.29
N ARG A 134 -16.45 0.53 -3.67
CA ARG A 134 -17.93 0.53 -3.79
C ARG A 134 -18.59 1.47 -2.80
N SER A 135 -18.00 1.75 -1.65
CA SER A 135 -18.58 2.72 -0.69
C SER A 135 -17.77 4.00 -0.70
N GLN A 136 -16.68 4.06 0.06
CA GLN A 136 -15.89 5.29 0.21
C GLN A 136 -14.47 5.10 -0.31
N SER A 137 -13.96 6.10 -1.02
CA SER A 137 -12.59 6.13 -1.48
C SER A 137 -11.94 7.48 -1.24
N VAL A 138 -10.72 7.46 -0.70
CA VAL A 138 -9.86 8.63 -0.58
C VAL A 138 -8.57 8.37 -1.37
N CYS A 139 -8.21 9.33 -2.23
CA CYS A 139 -6.95 9.37 -2.96
C CYS A 139 -6.20 10.66 -2.65
N ILE A 140 -4.92 10.55 -2.32
CA ILE A 140 -4.06 11.71 -2.07
C ILE A 140 -2.73 11.51 -2.79
N SER A 141 -2.38 12.39 -3.72
CA SER A 141 -1.18 12.28 -4.56
C SER A 141 -0.38 13.60 -4.59
N PRO A 142 0.24 14.01 -3.47
CA PRO A 142 1.02 15.23 -3.46
C PRO A 142 2.32 15.03 -4.26
N CYS A 143 2.63 15.94 -5.19
CA CYS A 143 3.87 15.91 -5.97
C CYS A 143 4.49 17.27 -6.24
N ARG A 144 5.79 17.29 -6.59
CA ARG A 144 6.40 18.51 -7.12
C ARG A 144 6.20 18.62 -8.63
N SER A 145 6.47 17.55 -9.39
CA SER A 145 6.35 17.62 -10.85
C SER A 145 4.97 17.17 -11.35
N GLN A 146 4.69 15.87 -11.35
CA GLN A 146 3.46 15.32 -11.94
C GLN A 146 2.72 14.41 -10.96
N SER A 147 1.41 14.57 -10.85
CA SER A 147 0.56 13.61 -10.14
C SER A 147 -0.70 13.25 -10.91
N VAL A 148 -1.07 11.98 -10.82
CA VAL A 148 -2.38 11.48 -11.24
C VAL A 148 -3.09 10.89 -10.02
N CYS A 149 -4.31 11.33 -9.79
CA CYS A 149 -5.10 11.00 -8.61
C CYS A 149 -6.50 10.61 -9.06
N ILE A 150 -6.89 9.35 -8.85
CA ILE A 150 -8.16 8.81 -9.35
C ILE A 150 -8.86 8.07 -8.22
N SER A 151 -10.05 8.52 -7.80
CA SER A 151 -10.87 7.78 -6.83
C SER A 151 -12.31 7.62 -7.34
N PRO A 152 -12.60 6.52 -8.05
CA PRO A 152 -13.97 6.21 -8.41
C PRO A 152 -14.69 5.53 -7.24
N SER A 153 -15.89 5.99 -6.92
CA SER A 153 -16.75 5.39 -5.90
C SER A 153 -18.21 5.37 -6.31
N ARG A 154 -18.99 4.43 -5.75
CA ARG A 154 -20.46 4.46 -5.86
C ARG A 154 -21.15 5.21 -4.73
N SER A 155 -20.44 5.62 -3.67
CA SER A 155 -21.05 6.36 -2.55
C SER A 155 -20.34 7.66 -2.23
N GLN A 156 -19.03 7.66 -1.96
CA GLN A 156 -18.29 8.90 -1.69
C GLN A 156 -16.84 8.79 -2.15
N SER A 157 -16.38 9.77 -2.92
CA SER A 157 -15.00 9.84 -3.41
C SER A 157 -14.37 11.19 -3.10
N VAL A 158 -13.18 11.14 -2.53
CA VAL A 158 -12.31 12.30 -2.33
C VAL A 158 -11.00 12.06 -3.07
N CYS A 159 -10.53 13.05 -3.82
CA CYS A 159 -9.22 13.03 -4.45
C CYS A 159 -8.54 14.38 -4.26
N ILE A 160 -7.29 14.33 -3.85
CA ILE A 160 -6.48 15.49 -3.53
C ILE A 160 -5.13 15.32 -4.23
N SER A 161 -4.80 16.21 -5.17
CA SER A 161 -3.58 16.10 -5.98
C SER A 161 -2.81 17.42 -6.05
N PRO A 162 -2.31 17.92 -4.91
CA PRO A 162 -1.55 19.15 -4.89
C PRO A 162 -0.24 18.94 -5.65
N CYS A 163 -0.08 19.69 -6.74
CA CYS A 163 1.12 19.69 -7.57
C CYS A 163 1.64 21.09 -7.82
N ARG A 164 2.98 21.21 -7.90
CA ARG A 164 3.61 22.47 -8.28
C ARG A 164 3.69 22.67 -9.79
N SER A 165 3.71 21.59 -10.59
CA SER A 165 3.74 21.70 -12.05
C SER A 165 2.44 21.22 -12.70
N GLN A 166 2.15 19.91 -12.71
CA GLN A 166 0.98 19.36 -13.40
C GLN A 166 0.28 18.32 -12.54
N SER A 167 -1.05 18.41 -12.44
CA SER A 167 -1.86 17.39 -11.79
C SER A 167 -3.11 17.05 -12.58
N VAL A 168 -3.48 15.77 -12.52
CA VAL A 168 -4.78 15.26 -12.94
C VAL A 168 -5.48 14.70 -11.71
N CYS A 169 -6.64 15.25 -11.40
CA CYS A 169 -7.47 14.84 -10.28
C CYS A 169 -8.84 14.41 -10.80
N CYS A 170 -9.20 13.14 -10.65
CA CYS A 170 -10.46 12.59 -11.13
C CYS A 170 -11.18 11.86 -10.00
N CYS A 171 -12.19 12.54 -9.45
CA CYS A 171 -13.14 11.93 -8.52
C CYS A 171 -14.40 11.62 -9.29
N VAL A 172 -14.75 10.35 -9.37
CA VAL A 172 -15.98 9.94 -10.03
C VAL A 172 -16.90 9.41 -8.97
N TYR A 173 -17.94 10.19 -8.68
CA TYR A 173 -19.09 9.72 -7.93
C TYR A 173 -20.09 9.12 -8.92
N LEU A 174 -20.15 7.78 -8.96
CA LEU A 174 -21.14 7.02 -9.72
C LEU A 174 -22.39 6.85 -8.85
N SER A 175 -23.19 7.91 -8.70
CA SER A 175 -24.57 7.75 -8.27
C SER A 175 -25.32 6.94 -9.33
N LEU A 176 -25.61 5.68 -9.02
CA LEU A 176 -26.68 4.93 -9.68
C LEU A 176 -27.98 5.18 -8.92
#